data_AF-A0A4V6J2V9-F1
#
_entry.id   AF-A0A4V6J2V9-F1
#
_cell.length_a   1.000
_cell.length_b   1.000
_cell.length_c   1.000
_cell.angle_alpha   90.00
_cell.angle_beta   90.00
_cell.angle_gamma   90.00
#
_symmetry.space_group_name_H-M   'P 1'
#
loop_
_entity.id
_entity.type
_entity.pdbx_description
1 polymer ?
#
loop_
_entity_poly.entity_id
_entity_poly.type
_entity_poly.pdbx_seq_one_letter_code
_entity_poly.pdbx_strand_id
1 'polypeptide(L)'
;MTVPFSRVPGNLRTPLFYVEFDNSMANTATATQRTLLIGQMLAAGSTQVNIPVKVSSANGVSELTGKGSQLHGMMTAYQKNDTAAEIWILRWRDDSGSMVAAKGSIKVASQASQTGVISLYLAGTRVQLTVLATDTPAQIATALVAAIAKKTDLPVTAAVKSDATDTVELTAKMRGFWVTGLIFASTTLGRRAVNRRLQVSP
;
A
#
# COMPACT_ATOMS: atom_id res chain seq x y z
N MET A 1 -41.16 44.60 5.44
CA MET A 1 -40.03 44.39 4.51
C MET A 1 -40.56 43.63 3.30
N THR A 2 -40.34 44.14 2.09
CA THR A 2 -40.77 43.49 0.84
C THR A 2 -39.65 42.58 0.36
N VAL A 3 -39.97 41.36 -0.06
CA VAL A 3 -39.01 40.46 -0.73
C VAL A 3 -39.19 40.68 -2.24
N PRO A 4 -38.20 41.29 -2.94
CA PRO A 4 -38.30 41.50 -4.38
C PRO A 4 -38.11 40.17 -5.14
N PHE A 5 -38.91 39.95 -6.18
CA PHE A 5 -38.69 38.86 -7.12
C PHE A 5 -37.48 39.18 -8.02
N SER A 6 -36.58 38.21 -8.19
CA SER A 6 -35.39 38.38 -9.02
C SER A 6 -35.60 37.88 -10.44
N ARG A 7 -36.53 36.93 -10.65
CA ARG A 7 -36.77 36.30 -11.95
C ARG A 7 -38.20 36.42 -12.45
N VAL A 8 -39.18 36.66 -11.58
CA VAL A 8 -40.57 36.92 -12.00
C VAL A 8 -40.72 38.39 -12.41
N PRO A 9 -40.95 38.71 -13.70
CA PRO A 9 -41.06 40.10 -14.15
C PRO A 9 -42.32 40.78 -13.62
N GLY A 10 -42.20 42.00 -13.09
CA GLY A 10 -43.34 42.78 -12.57
C GLY A 10 -44.37 43.21 -13.62
N ASN A 11 -44.06 43.04 -14.91
CA ASN A 11 -44.96 43.36 -16.02
C ASN A 11 -45.78 42.15 -16.53
N LEU A 12 -45.71 40.99 -15.86
CA LEU A 12 -46.56 39.85 -16.20
C LEU A 12 -48.05 40.19 -15.94
N ARG A 13 -48.92 39.79 -16.87
CA ARG A 13 -50.38 40.07 -16.85
C ARG A 13 -51.23 38.80 -16.90
N THR A 14 -50.60 37.65 -17.10
CA THR A 14 -51.24 36.34 -17.11
C THR A 14 -51.63 35.94 -15.67
N PRO A 15 -52.90 35.58 -15.43
CA PRO A 15 -53.39 35.25 -14.09
C PRO A 15 -52.95 33.85 -13.65
N LEU A 16 -53.01 33.60 -12.33
CA LEU A 16 -53.01 32.31 -11.60
C LEU A 16 -52.14 32.42 -10.34
N PHE A 17 -50.86 32.04 -10.38
CA PHE A 17 -49.85 32.37 -9.35
C PHE A 17 -48.46 32.03 -9.89
N TYR A 18 -47.45 32.79 -9.46
CA TYR A 18 -46.04 32.56 -9.81
C TYR A 18 -45.24 32.32 -8.53
N VAL A 19 -44.39 31.30 -8.54
CA VAL A 19 -43.53 30.94 -7.41
C VAL A 19 -42.08 31.06 -7.88
N GLU A 20 -41.24 31.75 -7.11
CA GLU A 20 -39.80 31.79 -7.29
C GLU A 20 -39.13 31.14 -6.08
N PHE A 21 -38.20 30.22 -6.36
CA PHE A 21 -37.32 29.66 -5.35
C PHE A 21 -35.94 30.31 -5.47
N ASP A 22 -35.56 31.11 -4.47
CA ASP A 22 -34.19 31.61 -4.36
C ASP A 22 -33.33 30.61 -3.59
N ASN A 23 -32.45 29.92 -4.32
CA ASN A 23 -31.50 28.96 -3.76
C ASN A 23 -30.16 29.61 -3.37
N SER A 24 -30.04 30.95 -3.43
CA SER A 24 -28.79 31.69 -3.14
C SER A 24 -28.28 31.47 -1.72
N MET A 25 -29.19 31.24 -0.77
CA MET A 25 -28.91 30.90 0.63
C MET A 25 -29.20 29.44 0.98
N ALA A 26 -29.47 28.59 -0.02
CA ALA A 26 -29.56 27.17 0.24
C ALA A 26 -28.18 26.61 0.55
N ASN A 27 -28.14 25.60 1.42
CA ASN A 27 -26.91 25.03 1.97
C ASN A 27 -25.88 24.68 0.88
N THR A 28 -24.91 25.58 0.69
CA THR A 28 -23.78 25.47 -0.24
C THR A 28 -22.53 24.84 0.41
N ALA A 29 -22.65 24.38 1.66
CA ALA A 29 -21.55 23.78 2.40
C ALA A 29 -21.28 22.33 1.97
N THR A 30 -20.96 22.11 0.69
CA THR A 30 -20.16 20.94 0.30
C THR A 30 -18.71 21.28 0.59
N ALA A 31 -18.24 21.02 1.81
CA ALA A 31 -16.82 21.06 2.10
C ALA A 31 -16.18 19.85 1.42
N THR A 32 -15.66 20.02 0.21
CA THR A 32 -14.88 18.99 -0.46
C THR A 32 -13.62 18.72 0.37
N GLN A 33 -13.63 17.62 1.11
CA GLN A 33 -12.48 17.18 1.88
C GLN A 33 -11.47 16.55 0.92
N ARG A 34 -10.30 17.17 0.82
CA ARG A 34 -9.19 16.67 0.02
C ARG A 34 -8.16 16.03 0.93
N THR A 35 -7.76 14.82 0.58
CA THR A 35 -6.70 14.11 1.29
C THR A 35 -5.43 14.18 0.46
N LEU A 36 -4.32 14.58 1.11
CA LEU A 36 -2.98 14.49 0.54
C LEU A 36 -2.22 13.33 1.20
N LEU A 37 -1.83 12.35 0.40
CA LEU A 37 -0.94 11.27 0.81
C LEU A 37 0.49 11.62 0.40
N ILE A 38 1.39 11.72 1.37
CA ILE A 38 2.81 12.00 1.14
C ILE A 38 3.62 10.74 1.44
N GLY A 39 4.47 10.32 0.51
CA GLY A 39 5.29 9.14 0.74
C GLY A 39 6.32 8.87 -0.35
N GLN A 40 7.12 7.85 -0.09
CA GLN A 40 8.19 7.43 -0.98
C GLN A 40 7.64 6.68 -2.21
N MET A 41 8.27 6.91 -3.36
CA MET A 41 8.09 6.14 -4.59
C MET A 41 9.30 5.23 -4.85
N LEU A 42 9.07 4.15 -5.59
CA LEU A 42 10.14 3.29 -6.08
C LEU A 42 10.82 3.89 -7.32
N ALA A 43 12.03 3.42 -7.60
CA ALA A 43 12.76 3.76 -8.81
C ALA A 43 12.01 3.40 -10.11
N ALA A 44 11.14 2.40 -10.05
CA ALA A 44 10.30 1.96 -11.17
C ALA A 44 9.08 2.86 -11.43
N GLY A 45 8.85 3.89 -10.62
CA GLY A 45 7.74 4.83 -10.81
C GLY A 45 7.98 5.76 -12.01
N SER A 46 6.92 6.04 -12.77
CA SER A 46 6.99 6.75 -14.06
C SER A 46 6.86 8.27 -13.97
N THR A 47 6.35 8.83 -12.86
CA THR A 47 6.10 10.29 -12.78
C THR A 47 7.20 11.05 -12.04
N GLN A 48 7.29 12.35 -12.37
CA GLN A 48 8.18 13.30 -11.73
C GLN A 48 7.95 13.39 -10.21
N VAL A 49 9.06 13.54 -9.48
CA VAL A 49 9.11 13.66 -8.03
C VAL A 49 8.69 15.09 -7.62
N ASN A 50 8.13 15.25 -6.41
CA ASN A 50 7.77 16.55 -5.81
C ASN A 50 6.66 17.33 -6.53
N ILE A 51 5.86 16.68 -7.37
CA ILE A 51 4.67 17.26 -8.00
C ILE A 51 3.43 16.50 -7.53
N PRO A 52 2.44 17.17 -6.90
CA PRO A 52 1.18 16.54 -6.54
C PRO A 52 0.39 16.07 -7.75
N VAL A 53 -0.15 14.85 -7.69
CA VAL A 53 -1.01 14.29 -8.74
C VAL A 53 -2.30 13.76 -8.12
N LYS A 54 -3.44 14.07 -8.75
CA LYS A 54 -4.74 13.54 -8.35
C LYS A 54 -4.87 12.07 -8.79
N VAL A 55 -5.35 11.23 -7.90
CA VAL A 55 -5.50 9.78 -8.13
C VAL A 55 -6.84 9.28 -7.62
N SER A 56 -7.33 8.19 -8.19
CA SER A 56 -8.63 7.60 -7.85
C SER A 56 -8.57 6.11 -7.47
N SER A 57 -7.43 5.44 -7.67
CA SER A 57 -7.31 4.01 -7.39
C SER A 57 -5.92 3.62 -6.92
N ALA A 58 -5.86 2.56 -6.09
CA ALA A 58 -4.59 1.96 -5.67
C ALA A 58 -3.75 1.48 -6.87
N ASN A 59 -4.38 0.88 -7.89
CA ASN A 59 -3.69 0.44 -9.10
C ASN A 59 -3.03 1.60 -9.85
N GLY A 60 -3.75 2.72 -10.02
CA GLY A 60 -3.18 3.93 -10.62
C GLY A 60 -2.00 4.45 -9.82
N VAL A 61 -2.11 4.50 -8.48
CA VAL A 61 -0.96 4.86 -7.63
C VAL A 61 0.20 3.88 -7.81
N SER A 62 -0.07 2.58 -7.98
CA SER A 62 0.96 1.55 -8.16
C SER A 62 1.72 1.71 -9.49
N GLU A 63 1.04 2.10 -10.57
CA GLU A 63 1.65 2.37 -11.86
C GLU A 63 2.51 3.62 -11.81
N LEU A 64 1.99 4.66 -11.16
CA LEU A 64 2.72 5.90 -11.05
C LEU A 64 3.93 5.69 -10.12
N THR A 65 3.76 5.12 -8.92
CA THR A 65 4.78 5.10 -7.83
C THR A 65 5.60 3.82 -7.73
N GLY A 66 5.24 2.79 -8.49
CA GLY A 66 5.78 1.43 -8.38
C GLY A 66 5.00 0.55 -7.39
N LYS A 67 4.80 -0.72 -7.77
CA LYS A 67 4.09 -1.70 -6.94
C LYS A 67 4.83 -2.03 -5.64
N GLY A 68 4.13 -1.90 -4.53
CA GLY A 68 4.66 -2.11 -3.18
C GLY A 68 5.47 -0.94 -2.64
N SER A 69 5.33 0.25 -3.24
CA SER A 69 5.79 1.50 -2.64
C SER A 69 4.99 1.85 -1.37
N GLN A 70 5.51 2.75 -0.54
CA GLN A 70 4.78 3.26 0.62
C GLN A 70 3.49 3.95 0.19
N LEU A 71 3.53 4.77 -0.87
CA LEU A 71 2.33 5.42 -1.38
C LEU A 71 1.29 4.42 -1.90
N HIS A 72 1.71 3.33 -2.52
CA HIS A 72 0.80 2.25 -2.90
C HIS A 72 0.14 1.62 -1.67
N GLY A 73 0.91 1.36 -0.61
CA GLY A 73 0.38 0.85 0.67
C GLY A 73 -0.57 1.84 1.36
N MET A 74 -0.22 3.13 1.39
CA MET A 74 -1.05 4.19 1.96
C MET A 74 -2.37 4.33 1.22
N MET A 75 -2.34 4.35 -0.12
CA MET A 75 -3.55 4.41 -0.93
C MET A 75 -4.43 3.18 -0.72
N THR A 76 -3.85 1.98 -0.68
CA THR A 76 -4.57 0.73 -0.43
C THR A 76 -5.23 0.71 0.94
N ALA A 77 -4.56 1.24 1.98
CA ALA A 77 -5.12 1.35 3.31
C ALA A 77 -6.22 2.43 3.38
N TYR A 78 -5.99 3.58 2.76
CA TYR A 78 -6.93 4.69 2.73
C TYR A 78 -8.25 4.30 2.05
N GLN A 79 -8.16 3.66 0.88
CA GLN A 79 -9.33 3.29 0.08
C GLN A 79 -10.21 2.21 0.74
N LYS A 80 -9.71 1.50 1.75
CA LYS A 80 -10.53 0.60 2.59
C LYS A 80 -11.43 1.37 3.57
N ASN A 81 -11.04 2.58 3.93
CA ASN A 81 -11.77 3.43 4.88
C ASN A 81 -12.68 4.42 4.16
N ASP A 82 -12.22 4.97 3.04
CA ASP A 82 -12.96 5.94 2.24
C ASP A 82 -12.74 5.70 0.74
N THR A 83 -13.80 5.25 0.08
CA THR A 83 -13.80 4.92 -1.36
C THR A 83 -14.13 6.11 -2.26
N ALA A 84 -14.61 7.23 -1.71
CA ALA A 84 -15.18 8.34 -2.47
C ALA A 84 -14.42 9.68 -2.32
N ALA A 85 -13.46 9.77 -1.39
CA ALA A 85 -12.66 10.98 -1.20
C ALA A 85 -11.86 11.41 -2.43
N GLU A 86 -11.65 12.72 -2.54
CA GLU A 86 -10.70 13.30 -3.47
C GLU A 86 -9.27 13.13 -2.92
N ILE A 87 -8.49 12.26 -3.56
CA ILE A 87 -7.15 11.89 -3.09
C ILE A 87 -6.07 12.46 -4.02
N TRP A 88 -5.08 13.09 -3.42
CA TRP A 88 -3.87 13.59 -4.06
C TRP A 88 -2.67 12.86 -3.48
N ILE A 89 -1.68 12.57 -4.32
CA ILE A 89 -0.41 11.99 -3.88
C ILE A 89 0.72 12.98 -4.13
N LEU A 90 1.59 13.17 -3.13
CA LEU A 90 2.87 13.85 -3.26
C LEU A 90 3.98 12.84 -3.00
N ARG A 91 4.88 12.73 -3.97
CA ARG A 91 5.86 11.66 -4.02
C ARG A 91 7.25 12.21 -3.86
N TRP A 92 8.05 11.54 -3.05
CA TRP A 92 9.47 11.81 -2.95
C TRP A 92 10.27 10.52 -3.18
N ARG A 93 11.55 10.63 -3.53
CA ARG A 93 12.42 9.49 -3.84
C ARG A 93 13.54 9.38 -2.82
N ASP A 94 13.92 8.16 -2.47
CA ASP A 94 15.06 7.90 -1.61
C ASP A 94 16.38 8.34 -2.26
N ASP A 95 17.29 8.82 -1.42
CA ASP A 95 18.67 9.10 -1.83
C ASP A 95 19.48 7.79 -1.78
N SER A 96 19.82 7.27 -2.96
CA SER A 96 20.58 6.03 -3.09
C SER A 96 22.00 6.10 -2.52
N GLY A 97 22.55 7.30 -2.32
CA GLY A 97 23.90 7.52 -1.79
C GLY A 97 23.98 7.50 -0.26
N SER A 98 22.93 7.91 0.44
CA SER A 98 22.91 8.02 1.91
C SER A 98 22.02 6.96 2.60
N MET A 99 21.06 6.37 1.87
CA MET A 99 20.09 5.45 2.47
C MET A 99 20.38 3.99 2.09
N VAL A 100 20.32 3.10 3.09
CA VAL A 100 20.49 1.65 2.92
C VAL A 100 19.14 0.95 3.00
N ALA A 101 18.93 -0.07 2.15
CA ALA A 101 17.75 -0.92 2.21
C ALA A 101 17.88 -1.88 3.41
N ALA A 102 16.85 -1.96 4.26
CA ALA A 102 16.89 -2.91 5.37
C ALA A 102 16.89 -4.35 4.83
N LYS A 103 17.62 -5.21 5.53
CA LYS A 103 17.72 -6.64 5.21
C LYS A 103 17.29 -7.49 6.39
N GLY A 104 16.69 -8.64 6.09
CA GLY A 104 16.28 -9.62 7.08
C GLY A 104 16.41 -11.01 6.47
N SER A 105 16.66 -12.03 7.29
CA SER A 105 16.81 -13.39 6.80
C SER A 105 15.85 -14.36 7.49
N ILE A 106 15.39 -15.34 6.72
CA ILE A 106 14.58 -16.47 7.18
C ILE A 106 15.35 -17.73 6.83
N LYS A 107 15.82 -18.44 7.84
CA LYS A 107 16.51 -19.72 7.68
C LYS A 107 15.52 -20.87 7.80
N VAL A 108 15.50 -21.77 6.82
CA VAL A 108 14.80 -23.06 6.90
C VAL A 108 15.72 -24.05 7.61
N ALA A 109 15.51 -24.21 8.92
CA ALA A 109 16.45 -24.93 9.78
C ALA A 109 16.49 -26.45 9.54
N SER A 110 15.38 -27.05 9.08
CA SER A 110 15.27 -28.49 8.86
C SER A 110 14.26 -28.80 7.77
N GLN A 111 14.36 -30.02 7.24
CA GLN A 111 13.34 -30.61 6.38
C GLN A 111 12.01 -30.75 7.15
N ALA A 112 10.90 -30.70 6.41
CA ALA A 112 9.57 -30.90 6.98
C ALA A 112 9.38 -32.35 7.42
N SER A 113 8.98 -32.58 8.67
CA SER A 113 8.71 -33.94 9.18
C SER A 113 7.42 -34.55 8.63
N GLN A 114 6.48 -33.71 8.19
CA GLN A 114 5.20 -34.09 7.59
C GLN A 114 4.80 -33.06 6.55
N THR A 115 3.97 -33.46 5.60
CA THR A 115 3.37 -32.53 4.65
C THR A 115 2.48 -31.52 5.37
N GLY A 116 2.63 -30.24 5.06
CA GLY A 116 1.90 -29.17 5.71
C GLY A 116 1.97 -27.86 4.95
N VAL A 117 1.46 -26.79 5.58
CA VAL A 117 1.47 -25.45 5.00
C VAL A 117 2.21 -24.49 5.92
N ILE A 118 3.23 -23.82 5.40
CA ILE A 118 3.91 -22.71 6.06
C ILE A 118 3.11 -21.44 5.76
N SER A 119 2.66 -20.75 6.82
CA SER A 119 2.02 -19.43 6.71
C SER A 119 2.96 -18.34 7.23
N LEU A 120 3.53 -17.57 6.30
CA LEU A 120 4.42 -16.46 6.57
C LEU A 120 3.66 -15.14 6.39
N TYR A 121 3.71 -14.25 7.38
CA TYR A 121 3.16 -12.91 7.28
C TYR A 121 4.29 -11.90 7.03
N LEU A 122 4.22 -11.24 5.89
CA LEU A 122 5.12 -10.16 5.47
C LEU A 122 4.30 -8.88 5.33
N ALA A 123 4.62 -7.83 6.10
CA ALA A 123 3.89 -6.55 6.04
C ALA A 123 2.35 -6.70 6.23
N GLY A 124 1.93 -7.63 7.10
CA GLY A 124 0.50 -7.94 7.31
C GLY A 124 -0.17 -8.76 6.19
N THR A 125 0.57 -9.14 5.14
CA THR A 125 0.08 -9.99 4.06
C THR A 125 0.52 -11.44 4.25
N ARG A 126 -0.42 -12.38 4.12
CA ARG A 126 -0.16 -13.81 4.26
C ARG A 126 0.41 -14.41 2.96
N VAL A 127 1.57 -15.02 3.06
CA VAL A 127 2.21 -15.86 2.03
C VAL A 127 2.14 -17.30 2.50
N GLN A 128 1.51 -18.17 1.71
CA GLN A 128 1.34 -19.58 2.03
C GLN A 128 2.13 -20.44 1.06
N LEU A 129 2.82 -21.44 1.62
CA LEU A 129 3.57 -22.42 0.86
C LEU A 129 3.24 -23.80 1.39
N THR A 130 2.78 -24.68 0.50
CA THR A 130 2.65 -26.11 0.80
C THR A 130 4.03 -26.75 0.71
N VAL A 131 4.40 -27.53 1.73
CA VAL A 131 5.67 -28.22 1.82
C VAL A 131 5.39 -29.71 2.01
N LEU A 132 6.10 -30.55 1.27
CA LEU A 132 6.05 -32.00 1.35
C LEU A 132 7.14 -32.52 2.30
N ALA A 133 6.91 -33.69 2.90
CA ALA A 133 7.92 -34.33 3.75
C ALA A 133 9.23 -34.66 2.99
N THR A 134 9.20 -34.72 1.65
CA THR A 134 10.36 -34.97 0.79
C THR A 134 11.13 -33.70 0.39
N ASP A 135 10.59 -32.51 0.65
CA ASP A 135 11.21 -31.26 0.21
C ASP A 135 12.45 -30.93 1.06
N THR A 136 13.58 -30.78 0.39
CA THR A 136 14.82 -30.33 1.03
C THR A 136 14.71 -28.85 1.47
N PRO A 137 15.46 -28.41 2.50
CA PRO A 137 15.48 -27.01 2.92
C PRO A 137 15.74 -26.01 1.77
N ALA A 138 16.59 -26.38 0.81
CA ALA A 138 16.88 -25.57 -0.37
C ALA A 138 15.69 -25.45 -1.34
N GLN A 139 14.93 -26.53 -1.53
CA GLN A 139 13.69 -26.51 -2.32
C GLN A 139 12.63 -25.65 -1.64
N ILE A 140 12.49 -25.75 -0.32
CA ILE A 140 11.55 -24.92 0.46
C ILE A 140 11.94 -23.44 0.35
N ALA A 141 13.22 -23.09 0.51
CA ALA A 141 13.70 -21.72 0.39
C ALA A 141 13.42 -21.14 -1.01
N THR A 142 13.69 -21.92 -2.06
CA THR A 142 13.43 -21.53 -3.46
C THR A 142 11.94 -21.33 -3.72
N ALA A 143 11.11 -22.25 -3.23
CA ALA A 143 9.66 -22.17 -3.37
C ALA A 143 9.07 -20.99 -2.58
N LEU A 144 9.65 -20.66 -1.42
CA LEU A 144 9.25 -19.49 -0.63
C LEU A 144 9.58 -18.19 -1.36
N VAL A 145 10.77 -18.09 -1.96
CA VAL A 145 11.14 -16.93 -2.81
C VAL A 145 10.16 -16.77 -3.97
N ALA A 146 9.80 -17.86 -4.65
CA ALA A 146 8.82 -17.83 -5.73
C ALA A 146 7.42 -17.41 -5.25
N ALA A 147 6.99 -17.89 -4.09
CA ALA A 147 5.70 -17.51 -3.49
C ALA A 147 5.66 -16.02 -3.11
N ILE A 148 6.77 -15.47 -2.60
CA ILE A 148 6.90 -14.04 -2.29
C ILE A 148 6.90 -13.20 -3.58
N ALA A 149 7.64 -13.62 -4.61
CA ALA A 149 7.72 -12.91 -5.88
C ALA A 149 6.36 -12.77 -6.59
N LYS A 150 5.45 -13.74 -6.41
CA LYS A 150 4.06 -13.67 -6.93
C LYS A 150 3.23 -12.56 -6.27
N LYS A 151 3.59 -12.10 -5.07
CA LYS A 151 2.90 -11.03 -4.35
C LYS A 151 3.60 -9.69 -4.59
N THR A 152 3.37 -9.12 -5.78
CA THR A 152 4.05 -7.90 -6.26
C THR A 152 3.82 -6.67 -5.38
N ASP A 153 2.75 -6.67 -4.59
CA ASP A 153 2.35 -5.54 -3.74
C ASP A 153 3.12 -5.47 -2.42
N LEU A 154 3.91 -6.50 -2.10
CA LEU A 154 4.76 -6.50 -0.91
C LEU A 154 5.85 -5.42 -1.00
N PRO A 155 6.19 -4.76 0.13
CA PRO A 155 7.25 -3.77 0.19
C PRO A 155 8.66 -4.39 0.27
N VAL A 156 8.78 -5.72 0.14
CA VAL A 156 10.03 -6.47 0.22
C VAL A 156 10.21 -7.35 -1.02
N THR A 157 11.46 -7.56 -1.42
CA THR A 157 11.89 -8.60 -2.35
C THR A 157 12.56 -9.73 -1.58
N ALA A 158 12.53 -10.94 -2.14
CA ALA A 158 13.16 -12.11 -1.55
C ALA A 158 14.15 -12.72 -2.54
N ALA A 159 15.28 -13.19 -2.05
CA ALA A 159 16.26 -13.97 -2.79
C ALA A 159 16.84 -15.07 -1.89
N VAL A 160 17.28 -16.17 -2.47
CA VAL A 160 18.09 -17.16 -1.73
C VAL A 160 19.45 -16.52 -1.47
N LYS A 161 19.96 -16.66 -0.23
CA LYS A 161 21.23 -16.06 0.17
C LYS A 161 22.38 -16.74 -0.61
N SER A 162 23.33 -15.95 -1.09
CA SER A 162 24.42 -16.46 -1.93
C SER A 162 25.38 -17.40 -1.21
N ASP A 163 25.48 -17.29 0.12
CA ASP A 163 26.34 -18.10 0.99
C ASP A 163 25.61 -19.25 1.69
N ALA A 164 24.28 -19.36 1.54
CA ALA A 164 23.46 -20.38 2.21
C ALA A 164 22.18 -20.70 1.42
N THR A 165 22.09 -21.92 0.90
CA THR A 165 20.95 -22.38 0.08
C THR A 165 19.67 -22.63 0.88
N ASP A 166 19.76 -22.71 2.20
CA ASP A 166 18.65 -22.91 3.14
C ASP A 166 18.09 -21.59 3.70
N THR A 167 18.65 -20.45 3.28
CA THR A 167 18.34 -19.14 3.86
C THR A 167 17.77 -18.20 2.80
N VAL A 168 16.62 -17.62 3.10
CA VAL A 168 15.96 -16.58 2.28
C VAL A 168 16.32 -15.21 2.84
N GLU A 169 16.97 -14.38 2.06
CA GLU A 169 17.21 -12.97 2.34
C GLU A 169 16.05 -12.12 1.80
N LEU A 170 15.45 -11.35 2.69
CA LEU A 170 14.44 -10.35 2.40
C LEU A 170 15.09 -8.98 2.38
N THR A 171 14.96 -8.28 1.27
CA THR A 171 15.44 -6.92 1.11
C THR A 171 14.25 -5.99 0.95
N ALA A 172 14.22 -4.91 1.71
CA ALA A 172 13.24 -3.86 1.51
C ALA A 172 13.36 -3.24 0.10
N LYS A 173 12.23 -3.04 -0.60
CA LYS A 173 12.22 -2.34 -1.89
C LYS A 173 12.60 -0.86 -1.76
N MET A 174 12.46 -0.31 -0.57
CA MET A 174 12.63 1.11 -0.26
C MET A 174 13.65 1.28 0.85
N ARG A 175 14.37 2.40 0.83
CA ARG A 175 15.43 2.70 1.77
C ARG A 175 14.94 3.66 2.87
N GLY A 176 15.52 3.53 4.07
CA GLY A 176 15.24 4.42 5.21
C GLY A 176 14.33 3.85 6.31
N PHE A 177 14.09 4.68 7.33
CA PHE A 177 13.54 4.29 8.63
C PHE A 177 12.14 3.63 8.58
N TRP A 178 11.31 3.98 7.58
CA TRP A 178 9.96 3.44 7.45
C TRP A 178 9.92 1.92 7.30
N VAL A 179 10.96 1.30 6.76
CA VAL A 179 11.00 -0.14 6.52
C VAL A 179 11.64 -0.93 7.66
N THR A 180 12.35 -0.27 8.57
CA THR A 180 13.00 -0.84 9.77
C THR A 180 11.98 -1.32 10.81
N GLY A 181 10.70 -0.96 10.66
CA GLY A 181 9.59 -1.41 11.51
C GLY A 181 8.84 -2.65 11.00
N LEU A 182 9.20 -3.21 9.84
CA LEU A 182 8.44 -4.31 9.23
C LEU A 182 8.53 -5.58 10.09
N ILE A 183 7.39 -6.03 10.61
CA ILE A 183 7.29 -7.24 11.45
C ILE A 183 7.01 -8.45 10.57
N PHE A 184 7.82 -9.49 10.75
CA PHE A 184 7.57 -10.83 10.20
C PHE A 184 7.00 -11.71 11.30
N ALA A 185 5.89 -12.39 11.00
CA ALA A 185 5.30 -13.39 11.88
C ALA A 185 5.12 -14.67 11.06
N SER A 186 5.74 -15.77 11.47
CA SER A 186 5.42 -17.10 10.93
C SER A 186 4.49 -17.81 11.89
N THR A 187 3.47 -18.48 11.38
CA THR A 187 2.64 -19.39 12.17
C THR A 187 2.68 -20.75 11.51
N THR A 188 3.40 -21.68 12.12
CA THR A 188 3.28 -23.12 11.88
C THR A 188 2.41 -23.70 13.00
N LEU A 189 1.50 -24.62 12.65
CA LEU A 189 0.53 -25.21 13.59
C LEU A 189 1.24 -25.62 14.90
N GLY A 190 0.84 -25.05 16.04
CA GLY A 190 1.30 -25.44 17.37
C GLY A 190 2.47 -24.66 18.00
N ARG A 191 3.07 -23.65 17.34
CA ARG A 191 4.07 -22.76 17.98
C ARG A 191 3.74 -21.27 17.79
N ARG A 192 3.86 -20.51 18.89
CA ARG A 192 3.63 -19.04 18.92
C ARG A 192 4.46 -18.33 17.85
N ALA A 193 3.86 -17.35 17.18
CA ALA A 193 4.52 -16.56 16.16
C ALA A 193 5.77 -15.86 16.70
N VAL A 194 6.93 -16.12 16.09
CA VAL A 194 8.16 -15.40 16.40
C VAL A 194 8.18 -14.12 15.57
N ASN A 195 7.91 -12.99 16.22
CA ASN A 195 8.01 -11.68 15.59
C ASN A 195 9.49 -11.31 15.39
N ARG A 196 10.00 -11.30 14.16
CA ARG A 196 11.32 -10.73 13.81
C ARG A 196 11.14 -9.46 13.01
N ARG A 197 11.90 -8.41 13.31
CA ARG A 197 11.89 -7.13 12.57
C ARG A 197 13.04 -7.08 11.55
N LEU A 198 12.81 -6.44 10.41
CA LEU A 198 13.87 -5.99 9.50
C LEU A 198 14.78 -5.00 10.24
N GLN A 199 16.09 -5.22 10.23
CA GLN A 199 17.06 -4.30 10.81
C GLN A 199 17.94 -3.72 9.71
N VAL A 200 18.26 -2.43 9.81
CA VAL A 200 19.29 -1.80 8.99
C VAL A 200 20.61 -2.12 9.70
N SER A 201 21.46 -2.95 9.09
CA SER A 201 22.85 -3.07 9.54
C SER A 201 23.58 -1.79 9.14
N PRO A 202 24.45 -1.22 10.01
CA PRO A 202 25.33 -0.12 9.63
C PRO A 202 26.20 -0.47 8.43
#